data_AF-A0A534SM24-F1
#
_entry.id   AF-A0A534SM24-F1
#
_cell.length_a   1.000
_cell.length_b   1.000
_cell.length_c   1.000
_cell.angle_alpha   90.00
_cell.angle_beta   90.00
_cell.angle_gamma   90.00
#
_symmetry.space_group_name_H-M   'P 1'
#
loop_
_entity.id
_entity.type
_entity.pdbx_description
1 polymer ?
#
loop_
_entity_poly.entity_id
_entity_poly.type
_entity_poly.pdbx_seq_one_letter_code
_entity_poly.pdbx_strand_id
1 'polypeptide(L)'
;MKAIEQELIATALPYWTAEATIVRRFFKSKPTREDHIFWLKAQLWKELHPVDGYFTGLQRELNSLVASFPEIDKTINRHEYHSLLQQLTQEFNHYVLMADVLEYLLGHPVSVADTFQLPQEKKLGDIRRNYATSGSAVDKAAVLVTEGGGARMFLEGRKLKGGRLERMIASAMEIVYQDEKNHYKEAAREAARAVRNKQDLARMKKAVHEVSLQRVYMRNEMFKEPLTNQEIESVVASHTPNRSDALKVDHG
;
A
#
# COMPACT_ATOMS: atom_id res chain seq x y z
N MET A 1 -9.29 -22.40 -0.77
CA MET A 1 -8.69 -21.17 -1.34
C MET A 1 -9.57 -19.95 -1.09
N LYS A 2 -10.80 -19.86 -1.65
CA LYS A 2 -11.71 -18.71 -1.44
C LYS A 2 -11.95 -18.30 0.04
N ALA A 3 -12.06 -19.27 0.95
CA ALA A 3 -12.19 -19.00 2.39
C ALA A 3 -10.91 -18.38 3.00
N ILE A 4 -9.72 -18.87 2.60
CA ILE A 4 -8.43 -18.34 3.07
C ILE A 4 -8.24 -16.90 2.56
N GLU A 5 -8.54 -16.64 1.29
CA GLU A 5 -8.49 -15.29 0.69
C GLU A 5 -9.32 -14.29 1.52
N GLN A 6 -10.56 -14.66 1.84
CA GLN A 6 -11.46 -13.83 2.65
C GLN A 6 -10.95 -13.64 4.07
N GLU A 7 -10.36 -14.66 4.70
CA GLU A 7 -9.76 -14.53 6.03
C GLU A 7 -8.56 -13.58 6.04
N LEU A 8 -7.72 -13.60 5.02
CA LEU A 8 -6.58 -12.68 4.90
C LEU A 8 -7.05 -11.24 4.72
N ILE A 9 -8.04 -11.01 3.84
CA ILE A 9 -8.66 -9.69 3.66
C ILE A 9 -9.31 -9.22 4.96
N ALA A 10 -10.05 -10.09 5.65
CA ALA A 10 -10.68 -9.76 6.93
C ALA A 10 -9.65 -9.43 8.02
N THR A 11 -8.47 -10.04 7.97
CA THR A 11 -7.36 -9.71 8.89
C THR A 11 -6.79 -8.32 8.62
N ALA A 12 -6.69 -7.91 7.35
CA ALA A 12 -6.13 -6.61 6.97
C ALA A 12 -7.13 -5.43 7.05
N LEU A 13 -8.43 -5.72 6.90
CA LEU A 13 -9.50 -4.72 6.81
C LEU A 13 -9.53 -3.68 7.96
N PRO A 14 -9.33 -4.03 9.25
CA PRO A 14 -9.34 -3.05 10.33
C PRO A 14 -8.27 -1.97 10.15
N TYR A 15 -7.08 -2.36 9.70
CA TYR A 15 -5.95 -1.46 9.45
C TYR A 15 -6.23 -0.54 8.26
N TRP A 16 -6.83 -1.07 7.20
CA TRP A 16 -7.27 -0.28 6.05
C TRP A 16 -8.29 0.80 6.48
N THR A 17 -9.21 0.46 7.37
CA THR A 17 -10.17 1.42 7.95
C THR A 17 -9.49 2.49 8.81
N ALA A 18 -8.45 2.12 9.56
CA ALA A 18 -7.63 3.08 10.30
C ALA A 18 -6.93 4.07 9.36
N GLU A 19 -6.34 3.60 8.26
CA GLU A 19 -5.73 4.47 7.25
C GLU A 19 -6.73 5.42 6.58
N ALA A 20 -7.92 4.93 6.23
CA ALA A 20 -8.99 5.79 5.73
C ALA A 20 -9.37 6.87 6.75
N THR A 21 -9.34 6.56 8.05
CA THR A 21 -9.68 7.50 9.11
C THR A 21 -8.60 8.58 9.30
N ILE A 22 -7.32 8.20 9.23
CA ILE A 22 -6.19 9.13 9.21
C ILE A 22 -6.36 10.15 8.08
N VAL A 23 -6.56 9.65 6.85
CA VAL A 23 -6.66 10.50 5.65
C VAL A 23 -7.86 11.43 5.72
N ARG A 24 -9.03 10.91 6.14
CA ARG A 24 -10.23 11.74 6.34
C ARG A 24 -10.00 12.85 7.38
N ARG A 25 -9.33 12.54 8.49
CA ARG A 25 -9.12 13.52 9.56
C ARG A 25 -8.11 14.59 9.17
N PHE A 26 -7.04 14.20 8.49
CA PHE A 26 -6.07 15.12 7.91
C PHE A 26 -6.75 16.12 6.97
N PHE A 27 -7.47 15.67 5.95
CA PHE A 27 -8.10 16.61 5.02
C PHE A 27 -9.25 17.43 5.66
N LYS A 28 -9.96 16.86 6.65
CA LYS A 28 -10.99 17.59 7.41
C LYS A 28 -10.40 18.72 8.27
N SER A 29 -9.16 18.60 8.74
CA SER A 29 -8.50 19.66 9.52
C SER A 29 -8.08 20.87 8.68
N LYS A 30 -8.27 20.83 7.35
CA LYS A 30 -7.87 21.87 6.39
C LYS A 30 -6.35 22.10 6.44
N PRO A 31 -5.57 21.12 5.96
CA PRO A 31 -4.12 21.16 6.04
C PRO A 31 -3.55 22.39 5.33
N THR A 32 -2.44 22.91 5.86
CA THR A 32 -1.74 24.05 5.28
C THR A 32 -0.96 23.61 4.04
N ARG A 33 -0.43 24.59 3.28
CA ARG A 33 0.49 24.32 2.17
C ARG A 33 1.69 23.47 2.61
N GLU A 34 2.28 23.77 3.78
CA GLU A 34 3.44 23.03 4.27
C GLU A 34 3.09 21.60 4.69
N ASP A 35 1.88 21.38 5.23
CA ASP A 35 1.40 20.04 5.52
C ASP A 35 1.26 19.22 4.24
N HIS A 36 0.74 19.84 3.16
CA HIS A 36 0.66 19.19 1.85
C HIS A 36 2.03 18.84 1.28
N ILE A 37 2.98 19.78 1.33
CA ILE A 37 4.36 19.54 0.90
C ILE A 37 4.94 18.36 1.70
N PHE A 38 4.80 18.35 3.02
CA PHE A 38 5.38 17.32 3.87
C PHE A 38 4.94 15.90 3.46
N TRP A 39 3.63 15.64 3.35
CA TRP A 39 3.17 14.29 3.04
C TRP A 39 3.48 13.90 1.59
N LEU A 40 3.45 14.86 0.63
CA LEU A 40 3.81 14.60 -0.77
C LEU A 40 5.29 14.23 -0.90
N LYS A 41 6.18 14.94 -0.21
CA LYS A 41 7.62 14.63 -0.17
C LYS A 41 7.87 13.22 0.38
N ALA A 42 7.15 12.84 1.43
CA ALA A 42 7.23 11.49 2.00
C ALA A 42 6.61 10.42 1.10
N GLN A 43 5.49 10.70 0.43
CA GLN A 43 4.85 9.76 -0.50
C GLN A 43 5.74 9.53 -1.73
N LEU A 44 6.32 10.59 -2.32
CA LEU A 44 7.25 10.45 -3.45
C LEU A 44 8.52 9.71 -3.08
N TRP A 45 9.03 9.89 -1.86
CA TRP A 45 10.15 9.07 -1.38
C TRP A 45 9.81 7.58 -1.51
N LYS A 46 8.59 7.17 -1.14
CA LYS A 46 8.14 5.77 -1.21
C LYS A 46 7.96 5.27 -2.64
N GLU A 47 7.48 6.10 -3.57
CA GLU A 47 7.35 5.71 -4.98
C GLU A 47 8.74 5.54 -5.64
N LEU A 48 9.71 6.37 -5.25
CA LEU A 48 11.04 6.37 -5.85
C LEU A 48 11.99 5.33 -5.23
N HIS A 49 11.88 5.07 -3.93
CA HIS A 49 12.85 4.25 -3.20
C HIS A 49 12.30 2.85 -2.91
N PRO A 50 12.97 1.80 -3.40
CA PRO A 50 12.64 0.42 -3.06
C PRO A 50 12.61 0.21 -1.54
N VAL A 51 11.70 -0.64 -1.05
CA VAL A 51 12.00 -1.37 0.18
C VAL A 51 13.03 -2.44 -0.20
N ASP A 52 14.29 -2.24 0.20
CA ASP A 52 15.40 -3.13 -0.15
C ASP A 52 15.01 -4.61 -0.05
N GLY A 53 15.29 -5.36 -1.11
CA GLY A 53 15.15 -6.82 -1.15
C GLY A 53 13.80 -7.36 -1.62
N TYR A 54 12.72 -6.56 -1.67
CA TYR A 54 11.40 -7.13 -2.02
C TYR A 54 10.44 -6.22 -2.81
N PHE A 55 10.31 -4.95 -2.42
CA PHE A 55 9.55 -3.98 -3.22
C PHE A 55 10.54 -3.33 -4.15
N THR A 56 10.47 -3.70 -5.41
CA THR A 56 11.35 -3.19 -6.43
C THR A 56 10.96 -1.76 -6.73
N GLY A 57 11.73 -0.77 -6.29
CA GLY A 57 11.56 0.59 -6.81
C GLY A 57 11.66 0.55 -8.33
N LEU A 58 10.98 1.49 -9.00
CA LEU A 58 10.74 1.54 -10.46
C LEU A 58 11.97 1.14 -11.31
N GLN A 59 13.17 1.56 -10.89
CA GLN A 59 14.42 1.22 -11.57
C GLN A 59 14.73 -0.29 -11.58
N ARG A 60 14.52 -1.00 -10.47
CA ARG A 60 14.80 -2.43 -10.38
C ARG A 60 13.79 -3.26 -11.17
N GLU A 61 12.53 -2.84 -11.21
CA GLU A 61 11.50 -3.47 -12.06
C GLU A 61 11.85 -3.31 -13.53
N LEU A 62 12.20 -2.09 -13.94
CA LEU A 62 12.67 -1.83 -15.29
C LEU A 62 13.88 -2.70 -15.65
N ASN A 63 14.90 -2.76 -14.79
CA ASN A 63 16.07 -3.61 -15.03
C ASN A 63 15.70 -5.09 -15.14
N SER A 64 14.75 -5.56 -14.31
CA SER A 64 14.28 -6.95 -14.33
C SER A 64 13.53 -7.27 -15.61
N LEU A 65 12.70 -6.33 -16.10
CA LEU A 65 12.00 -6.45 -17.37
C LEU A 65 12.94 -6.46 -18.57
N VAL A 66 13.96 -5.61 -18.57
CA VAL A 66 15.00 -5.62 -19.61
C VAL A 66 15.74 -6.96 -19.61
N ALA A 67 16.14 -7.44 -18.43
CA ALA A 67 16.86 -8.70 -18.30
C ALA A 67 16.04 -9.93 -18.70
N SER A 68 14.72 -9.91 -18.52
CA SER A 68 13.83 -11.02 -18.85
C SER A 68 13.31 -11.01 -20.29
N PHE A 69 13.53 -9.92 -21.05
CA PHE A 69 13.11 -9.81 -22.44
C PHE A 69 13.55 -10.99 -23.34
N PRO A 70 14.79 -11.53 -23.23
CA PRO A 70 15.20 -12.69 -24.03
C PRO A 70 14.45 -13.99 -23.73
N GLU A 71 13.71 -14.06 -22.63
CA GLU A 71 13.00 -15.24 -22.15
C GLU A 71 11.53 -15.30 -22.60
N ILE A 72 11.05 -14.24 -23.26
CA ILE A 72 9.72 -14.17 -23.87
C ILE A 72 9.57 -15.32 -24.88
N ASP A 73 8.45 -16.02 -24.80
CA ASP A 73 8.08 -17.20 -25.59
C ASP A 73 8.97 -18.45 -25.37
N LYS A 74 10.00 -18.36 -24.51
CA LYS A 74 10.77 -19.52 -24.05
C LYS A 74 10.24 -20.05 -22.72
N THR A 75 10.21 -19.16 -21.74
CA THR A 75 9.83 -19.46 -20.36
C THR A 75 8.81 -18.47 -19.80
N ILE A 76 8.73 -17.26 -20.38
CA ILE A 76 7.75 -16.23 -20.01
C ILE A 76 6.74 -16.08 -21.12
N ASN A 77 5.45 -16.11 -20.77
CA ASN A 77 4.39 -15.86 -21.73
C ASN A 77 4.40 -14.39 -22.16
N ARG A 78 4.29 -14.08 -23.47
CA ARG A 78 4.28 -12.69 -23.95
C ARG A 78 3.17 -11.81 -23.35
N HIS A 79 2.03 -12.39 -22.96
CA HIS A 79 0.95 -11.66 -22.29
C HIS A 79 1.28 -11.36 -20.83
N GLU A 80 2.01 -12.27 -20.16
CA GLU A 80 2.55 -12.02 -18.83
C GLU A 80 3.58 -10.88 -18.87
N TYR A 81 4.50 -10.92 -19.83
CA TYR A 81 5.47 -9.84 -20.03
C TYR A 81 4.78 -8.48 -20.33
N HIS A 82 3.76 -8.48 -21.19
CA HIS A 82 2.96 -7.28 -21.45
C HIS A 82 2.27 -6.74 -20.19
N SER A 83 1.72 -7.61 -19.34
CA SER A 83 1.12 -7.22 -18.06
C SER A 83 2.13 -6.54 -17.14
N LEU A 84 3.37 -7.05 -17.08
CA LEU A 84 4.44 -6.45 -16.27
C LEU A 84 4.85 -5.06 -16.79
N LEU A 85 4.88 -4.85 -18.11
CA LEU A 85 5.11 -3.52 -18.69
C LEU A 85 3.99 -2.53 -18.36
N GLN A 86 2.74 -2.99 -18.39
CA GLN A 86 1.58 -2.17 -18.02
C GLN A 86 1.67 -1.75 -16.55
N GLN A 87 1.99 -2.69 -15.66
CA GLN A 87 2.17 -2.42 -14.24
C GLN A 87 3.30 -1.40 -14.00
N LEU A 88 4.48 -1.59 -14.59
CA LEU A 88 5.58 -0.62 -14.47
C LEU A 88 5.16 0.78 -14.95
N THR A 89 4.38 0.86 -16.02
CA THR A 89 3.89 2.14 -16.55
C THR A 89 2.88 2.80 -15.61
N GLN A 90 2.00 2.01 -14.98
CA GLN A 90 1.06 2.49 -13.97
C GLN A 90 1.81 3.05 -12.75
N GLU A 91 2.73 2.28 -12.19
CA GLU A 91 3.54 2.70 -11.02
C GLU A 91 4.36 3.97 -11.33
N PHE A 92 4.96 4.06 -12.52
CA PHE A 92 5.68 5.27 -12.92
C PHE A 92 4.73 6.48 -13.07
N ASN A 93 3.52 6.26 -13.57
CA ASN A 93 2.52 7.31 -13.67
C ASN A 93 2.03 7.78 -12.29
N HIS A 94 1.98 6.91 -11.27
CA HIS A 94 1.64 7.30 -9.90
C HIS A 94 2.67 8.30 -9.35
N TYR A 95 3.96 8.05 -9.61
CA TYR A 95 5.03 9.00 -9.31
C TYR A 95 4.83 10.34 -10.02
N VAL A 96 4.61 10.33 -11.34
CA VAL A 96 4.40 11.56 -12.14
C VAL A 96 3.26 12.40 -11.58
N LEU A 97 2.10 11.79 -11.33
CA LEU A 97 0.92 12.49 -10.83
C LEU A 97 1.15 13.14 -9.46
N MET A 98 1.86 12.48 -8.56
CA MET A 98 2.18 13.04 -7.23
C MET A 98 3.28 14.10 -7.32
N ALA A 99 4.23 13.94 -8.23
CA ALA A 99 5.29 14.90 -8.49
C ALA A 99 4.71 16.21 -9.01
N ASP A 100 3.80 16.17 -9.99
CA ASP A 100 3.12 17.35 -10.54
C ASP A 100 2.40 18.17 -9.47
N VAL A 101 1.77 17.51 -8.49
CA VAL A 101 1.13 18.19 -7.35
C VAL A 101 2.17 18.87 -6.47
N LEU A 102 3.28 18.19 -6.18
CA LEU A 102 4.35 18.76 -5.38
C LEU A 102 5.05 19.92 -6.10
N GLU A 103 5.31 19.81 -7.40
CA GLU A 103 5.90 20.87 -8.23
C GLU A 103 5.01 22.11 -8.27
N TYR A 104 3.69 21.92 -8.38
CA TYR A 104 2.74 23.02 -8.27
C TYR A 104 2.85 23.77 -6.94
N LEU A 105 3.11 23.04 -5.85
CA LEU A 105 3.33 23.65 -4.54
C LEU A 105 4.69 24.33 -4.48
N LEU A 106 5.77 23.66 -4.87
CA LEU A 106 7.15 24.14 -4.74
C LEU A 106 7.50 25.30 -5.69
N GLY A 107 6.85 25.36 -6.86
CA GLY A 107 7.17 26.33 -7.92
C GLY A 107 8.44 26.00 -8.70
N HIS A 108 8.96 24.77 -8.57
CA HIS A 108 10.10 24.26 -9.32
C HIS A 108 9.98 22.74 -9.52
N PRO A 109 10.72 22.16 -10.49
CA PRO A 109 10.75 20.71 -10.68
C PRO A 109 11.24 19.96 -9.45
N VAL A 110 10.67 18.78 -9.18
CA VAL A 110 11.04 17.94 -8.04
C VAL A 110 12.44 17.35 -8.24
N SER A 111 13.24 17.35 -7.17
CA SER A 111 14.55 16.71 -7.12
C SER A 111 14.61 15.62 -6.03
N VAL A 112 15.67 14.82 -6.00
CA VAL A 112 15.90 13.83 -4.93
C VAL A 112 15.92 14.50 -3.55
N ALA A 113 16.49 15.70 -3.46
CA ALA A 113 16.56 16.49 -2.22
C ALA A 113 15.18 16.94 -1.71
N ASP A 114 14.15 16.87 -2.56
CA ASP A 114 12.78 17.15 -2.19
C ASP A 114 12.06 15.95 -1.58
N THR A 115 12.70 14.81 -1.41
CA THR A 115 12.08 13.62 -0.82
C THR A 115 12.82 13.19 0.44
N PHE A 116 12.13 12.54 1.37
CA PHE A 116 12.75 12.03 2.60
C PHE A 116 12.05 10.77 3.11
N GLN A 117 12.84 9.90 3.74
CA GLN A 117 12.31 8.72 4.42
C GLN A 117 11.79 9.10 5.81
N LEU A 118 10.57 8.68 6.11
CA LEU A 118 10.01 8.79 7.45
C LEU A 118 10.51 7.67 8.38
N PRO A 119 10.69 7.94 9.69
CA PRO A 119 11.04 6.91 10.67
C PRO A 119 10.13 5.68 10.67
N GLN A 120 8.82 5.85 10.60
CA GLN A 120 7.87 4.72 10.56
C GLN A 120 7.88 4.00 9.20
N GLU A 121 8.23 4.71 8.11
CA GLU A 121 8.47 4.08 6.80
C GLU A 121 9.72 3.19 6.86
N LYS A 122 10.80 3.64 7.48
CA LYS A 122 11.99 2.82 7.69
C LYS A 122 11.66 1.55 8.48
N LYS A 123 10.91 1.68 9.59
CA LYS A 123 10.45 0.54 10.40
C LYS A 123 9.59 -0.43 9.59
N LEU A 124 8.67 0.10 8.77
CA LEU A 124 7.86 -0.73 7.86
C LEU A 124 8.74 -1.51 6.89
N GLY A 125 9.75 -0.85 6.30
CA GLY A 125 10.72 -1.50 5.44
C GLY A 125 11.52 -2.59 6.14
N ASP A 126 11.97 -2.34 7.38
CA ASP A 126 12.68 -3.33 8.21
C ASP A 126 11.81 -4.58 8.48
N ILE A 127 10.54 -4.41 8.86
CA ILE A 127 9.61 -5.54 9.09
C ILE A 127 9.39 -6.33 7.81
N ARG A 128 9.11 -5.64 6.69
CA ARG A 128 8.89 -6.27 5.38
C ARG A 128 10.09 -7.07 4.93
N ARG A 129 11.30 -6.53 5.09
CA ARG A 129 12.56 -7.25 4.81
C ARG A 129 12.67 -8.54 5.59
N ASN A 130 12.46 -8.48 6.90
CA ASN A 130 12.57 -9.66 7.76
C ASN A 130 11.65 -10.80 7.31
N TYR A 131 10.41 -10.49 6.91
CA TYR A 131 9.49 -11.48 6.36
C TYR A 131 9.89 -11.96 4.96
N ALA A 132 10.27 -11.03 4.07
CA ALA A 132 10.66 -11.36 2.70
C ALA A 132 11.91 -12.24 2.61
N THR A 133 12.86 -12.07 3.54
CA THR A 133 14.13 -12.80 3.57
C THR A 133 14.12 -14.01 4.51
N SER A 134 12.98 -14.37 5.11
CA SER A 134 12.91 -15.46 6.09
C SER A 134 13.06 -16.87 5.47
N GLY A 135 13.05 -16.97 4.14
CA GLY A 135 13.03 -18.25 3.41
C GLY A 135 11.65 -18.93 3.39
N SER A 136 10.63 -18.36 4.06
CA SER A 136 9.27 -18.88 4.08
C SER A 136 8.43 -18.27 2.96
N ALA A 137 7.89 -19.11 2.07
CA ALA A 137 6.94 -18.67 1.04
C ALA A 137 5.67 -18.02 1.63
N VAL A 138 5.25 -18.47 2.83
CA VAL A 138 4.11 -17.91 3.57
C VAL A 138 4.40 -16.49 4.04
N ASP A 139 5.59 -16.23 4.56
CA ASP A 139 5.98 -14.90 5.05
C ASP A 139 6.13 -13.92 3.90
N LYS A 140 6.79 -14.37 2.84
CA LYS A 140 6.94 -13.63 1.59
C LYS A 140 5.59 -13.25 0.99
N ALA A 141 4.64 -14.18 0.95
CA ALA A 141 3.28 -13.92 0.48
C ALA A 141 2.49 -12.98 1.40
N ALA A 142 2.72 -13.03 2.72
CA ALA A 142 2.07 -12.12 3.66
C ALA A 142 2.44 -10.65 3.39
N VAL A 143 3.70 -10.38 3.01
CA VAL A 143 4.14 -9.04 2.62
C VAL A 143 3.34 -8.55 1.41
N LEU A 144 3.24 -9.36 0.35
CA LEU A 144 2.49 -9.05 -0.89
C LEU A 144 1.02 -8.68 -0.63
N VAL A 145 0.35 -9.38 0.29
CA VAL A 145 -1.08 -9.11 0.61
C VAL A 145 -1.30 -7.73 1.23
N THR A 146 -0.29 -7.23 1.94
CA THR A 146 -0.38 -5.94 2.63
C THR A 146 0.06 -4.76 1.76
N GLU A 147 0.44 -5.03 0.51
CA GLU A 147 0.83 -4.02 -0.48
C GLU A 147 -0.38 -3.19 -0.90
N GLY A 148 -0.15 -1.88 -1.12
CA GLY A 148 -1.23 -0.91 -1.40
C GLY A 148 -2.25 -0.70 -0.27
N GLY A 149 -2.21 -1.52 0.80
CA GLY A 149 -3.25 -1.79 1.80
C GLY A 149 -4.63 -1.22 1.48
N GLY A 150 -5.27 -1.92 0.55
CA GLY A 150 -6.65 -1.71 0.14
C GLY A 150 -6.93 -0.41 -0.59
N ALA A 151 -5.90 0.30 -1.08
CA ALA A 151 -6.01 1.57 -1.78
C ALA A 151 -6.77 2.66 -1.01
N ARG A 152 -6.83 2.57 0.33
CA ARG A 152 -7.74 3.40 1.15
C ARG A 152 -7.38 4.88 1.19
N MET A 153 -6.09 5.21 1.14
CA MET A 153 -5.65 6.60 1.01
C MET A 153 -6.21 7.22 -0.28
N PHE A 154 -6.04 6.54 -1.40
CA PHE A 154 -6.49 6.99 -2.71
C PHE A 154 -8.01 7.07 -2.78
N LEU A 155 -8.71 6.08 -2.20
CA LEU A 155 -10.17 6.07 -2.07
C LEU A 155 -10.71 7.30 -1.33
N GLU A 156 -10.06 7.75 -0.26
CA GLU A 156 -10.50 8.94 0.49
C GLU A 156 -10.02 10.23 -0.20
N GLY A 157 -8.80 10.25 -0.72
CA GLY A 157 -8.21 11.40 -1.42
C GLY A 157 -8.97 11.81 -2.69
N ARG A 158 -9.49 10.84 -3.45
CA ARG A 158 -10.27 11.12 -4.68
C ARG A 158 -11.57 11.90 -4.42
N LYS A 159 -12.04 11.93 -3.17
CA LYS A 159 -13.28 12.61 -2.76
C LYS A 159 -13.07 14.09 -2.48
N LEU A 160 -11.82 14.57 -2.48
CA LEU A 160 -11.52 15.96 -2.17
C LEU A 160 -12.21 16.92 -3.14
N LYS A 161 -12.71 18.01 -2.57
CA LYS A 161 -13.34 19.12 -3.27
C LYS A 161 -12.72 20.41 -2.75
N GLY A 162 -12.54 21.39 -3.62
CA GLY A 162 -11.91 22.64 -3.22
C GLY A 162 -11.34 23.40 -4.41
N GLY A 163 -10.26 24.13 -4.14
CA GLY A 163 -9.52 24.93 -5.11
C GLY A 163 -8.71 24.07 -6.08
N ARG A 164 -7.74 24.71 -6.74
CA ARG A 164 -6.91 24.03 -7.75
C ARG A 164 -6.11 22.88 -7.15
N LEU A 165 -5.50 23.09 -5.98
CA LEU A 165 -4.67 22.08 -5.30
C LEU A 165 -5.48 20.83 -4.96
N GLU A 166 -6.64 20.99 -4.31
CA GLU A 166 -7.47 19.86 -3.89
C GLU A 166 -7.97 19.06 -5.09
N ARG A 167 -8.29 19.73 -6.22
CA ARG A 167 -8.68 19.05 -7.45
C ARG A 167 -7.54 18.28 -8.11
N MET A 168 -6.31 18.82 -8.05
CA MET A 168 -5.13 18.11 -8.55
C MET A 168 -4.88 16.84 -7.72
N ILE A 169 -4.90 16.95 -6.38
CA ILE A 169 -4.78 15.81 -5.47
C ILE A 169 -5.90 14.80 -5.74
N ALA A 170 -7.16 15.24 -5.83
CA ALA A 170 -8.28 14.34 -6.07
C ALA A 170 -8.14 13.57 -7.39
N SER A 171 -7.68 14.24 -8.45
CA SER A 171 -7.50 13.63 -9.77
C SER A 171 -6.37 12.59 -9.77
N ALA A 172 -5.24 12.92 -9.15
CA ALA A 172 -4.13 11.97 -8.97
C ALA A 172 -4.60 10.73 -8.17
N MET A 173 -5.27 10.95 -7.04
CA MET A 173 -5.78 9.88 -6.18
C MET A 173 -6.86 9.04 -6.86
N GLU A 174 -7.69 9.60 -7.75
CA GLU A 174 -8.66 8.83 -8.54
C GLU A 174 -7.96 7.87 -9.49
N ILE A 175 -6.97 8.33 -10.24
CA ILE A 175 -6.22 7.48 -11.20
C ILE A 175 -5.55 6.32 -10.44
N VAL A 176 -4.77 6.64 -9.40
CA VAL A 176 -4.10 5.63 -8.58
C VAL A 176 -5.10 4.67 -7.95
N TYR A 177 -6.26 5.16 -7.48
CA TYR A 177 -7.30 4.28 -6.94
C TYR A 177 -7.85 3.31 -7.99
N GLN A 178 -8.07 3.76 -9.24
CA GLN A 178 -8.60 2.89 -10.29
C GLN A 178 -7.63 1.77 -10.66
N ASP A 179 -6.31 2.05 -10.63
CA ASP A 179 -5.26 1.06 -10.81
C ASP A 179 -5.23 0.08 -9.61
N GLU A 180 -5.16 0.60 -8.38
CA GLU A 180 -4.89 -0.20 -7.18
C GLU A 180 -6.08 -0.96 -6.58
N LYS A 181 -7.33 -0.57 -6.88
CA LYS A 181 -8.54 -1.05 -6.14
C LYS A 181 -8.75 -2.56 -6.16
N ASN A 182 -8.11 -3.30 -7.07
CA ASN A 182 -8.25 -4.75 -7.18
C ASN A 182 -6.97 -5.52 -6.82
N HIS A 183 -5.80 -4.86 -6.72
CA HIS A 183 -4.51 -5.53 -6.49
C HIS A 183 -4.51 -6.37 -5.20
N TYR A 184 -5.13 -5.88 -4.12
CA TYR A 184 -5.20 -6.65 -2.86
C TYR A 184 -5.95 -7.99 -2.98
N LYS A 185 -6.92 -8.11 -3.91
CA LYS A 185 -7.66 -9.37 -4.11
C LYS A 185 -6.80 -10.40 -4.83
N GLU A 186 -6.02 -9.94 -5.80
CA GLU A 186 -5.08 -10.78 -6.54
C GLU A 186 -3.95 -11.24 -5.62
N ALA A 187 -3.37 -10.33 -4.85
CA ALA A 187 -2.38 -10.66 -3.83
C ALA A 187 -2.93 -11.65 -2.78
N ALA A 188 -4.16 -11.48 -2.30
CA ALA A 188 -4.80 -12.42 -1.36
C ALA A 188 -5.00 -13.82 -1.99
N ARG A 189 -5.40 -13.88 -3.27
CA ARG A 189 -5.53 -15.13 -4.03
C ARG A 189 -4.19 -15.83 -4.19
N GLU A 190 -3.14 -15.11 -4.52
CA GLU A 190 -1.80 -15.68 -4.64
C GLU A 190 -1.27 -16.17 -3.30
N ALA A 191 -1.44 -15.38 -2.25
CA ALA A 191 -1.00 -15.77 -0.91
C ALA A 191 -1.76 -16.98 -0.37
N ALA A 192 -3.05 -17.13 -0.69
CA ALA A 192 -3.81 -18.31 -0.33
C ALA A 192 -3.23 -19.62 -0.91
N ARG A 193 -2.44 -19.56 -1.99
CA ARG A 193 -1.75 -20.73 -2.57
C ARG A 193 -0.53 -21.16 -1.73
N ALA A 194 0.06 -20.26 -0.95
CA ALA A 194 1.18 -20.57 -0.07
C ALA A 194 0.73 -21.27 1.24
N VAL A 195 -0.55 -21.18 1.59
CA VAL A 195 -1.12 -21.77 2.81
C VAL A 195 -1.48 -23.23 2.57
N ARG A 196 -0.76 -24.17 3.23
CA ARG A 196 -1.02 -25.62 3.11
C ARG A 196 -1.79 -26.18 4.30
N ASN A 197 -1.67 -25.53 5.46
CA ASN A 197 -2.29 -26.00 6.70
C ASN A 197 -2.67 -24.82 7.63
N LYS A 198 -3.27 -25.14 8.77
CA LYS A 198 -3.72 -24.13 9.75
C LYS A 198 -2.57 -23.33 10.39
N GLN A 199 -1.38 -23.92 10.52
CA GLN A 199 -0.21 -23.23 11.06
C GLN A 199 0.30 -22.19 10.07
N ASP A 200 0.33 -22.51 8.77
CA ASP A 200 0.67 -21.55 7.72
C ASP A 200 -0.30 -20.37 7.71
N LEU A 201 -1.60 -20.65 7.83
CA LEU A 201 -2.62 -19.59 7.90
C LEU A 201 -2.42 -18.69 9.13
N ALA A 202 -2.20 -19.28 10.30
CA ALA A 202 -1.96 -18.52 11.53
C ALA A 202 -0.69 -17.65 11.41
N ARG A 203 0.38 -18.21 10.83
CA ARG A 203 1.64 -17.49 10.56
C ARG A 203 1.42 -16.33 9.60
N MET A 204 0.70 -16.56 8.49
CA MET A 204 0.38 -15.51 7.51
C MET A 204 -0.45 -14.39 8.14
N LYS A 205 -1.48 -14.72 8.93
CA LYS A 205 -2.32 -13.73 9.61
C LYS A 205 -1.52 -12.88 10.60
N LYS A 206 -0.56 -13.49 11.32
CA LYS A 206 0.36 -12.75 12.20
C LYS A 206 1.21 -11.75 11.41
N ALA A 207 1.80 -12.17 10.29
CA ALA A 207 2.60 -11.28 9.44
C ALA A 207 1.75 -10.16 8.82
N VAL A 208 0.55 -10.48 8.32
CA VAL A 208 -0.41 -9.49 7.80
C VAL A 208 -0.78 -8.47 8.89
N HIS A 209 -1.01 -8.92 10.12
CA HIS A 209 -1.28 -8.04 11.26
C HIS A 209 -0.11 -7.07 11.53
N GLU A 210 1.11 -7.59 11.70
CA GLU A 210 2.28 -6.77 12.05
C GLU A 210 2.63 -5.75 10.96
N VAL A 211 2.63 -6.17 9.69
CA VAL A 211 2.92 -5.28 8.57
C VAL A 211 1.80 -4.24 8.40
N SER A 212 0.53 -4.64 8.53
CA SER A 212 -0.59 -3.70 8.38
C SER A 212 -0.64 -2.68 9.52
N LEU A 213 -0.38 -3.09 10.76
CA LEU A 213 -0.32 -2.16 11.89
C LEU A 213 0.82 -1.14 11.71
N GLN A 214 2.01 -1.60 11.33
CA GLN A 214 3.13 -0.70 11.06
C GLN A 214 2.83 0.27 9.92
N ARG A 215 2.07 -0.17 8.90
CA ARG A 215 1.60 0.72 7.82
C ARG A 215 0.66 1.80 8.33
N VAL A 216 -0.21 1.51 9.29
CA VAL A 216 -1.07 2.52 9.94
C VAL A 216 -0.22 3.58 10.63
N TYR A 217 0.80 3.20 11.41
CA TYR A 217 1.69 4.16 12.06
C TYR A 217 2.46 5.02 11.06
N MET A 218 2.96 4.41 9.99
CA MET A 218 3.61 5.15 8.90
C MET A 218 2.68 6.13 8.23
N ARG A 219 1.44 5.71 7.92
CA ARG A 219 0.44 6.60 7.33
C ARG A 219 0.07 7.74 8.27
N ASN A 220 -0.02 7.46 9.57
CA ASN A 220 -0.30 8.46 10.59
C ASN A 220 0.81 9.50 10.64
N GLU A 221 2.08 9.09 10.70
CA GLU A 221 3.24 9.98 10.68
C GLU A 221 3.28 10.83 9.40
N MET A 222 3.06 10.20 8.23
CA MET A 222 3.02 10.89 6.94
C MET A 222 2.01 12.03 6.92
N PHE A 223 0.86 11.86 7.58
CA PHE A 223 -0.19 12.86 7.68
C PHE A 223 -0.12 13.70 8.96
N LYS A 224 1.05 13.82 9.59
CA LYS A 224 1.28 14.65 10.80
C LYS A 224 0.46 14.20 12.03
N GLU A 225 0.31 12.91 12.19
CA GLU A 225 -0.32 12.23 13.34
C GLU A 225 -1.76 12.68 13.65
N PRO A 226 -2.73 12.56 12.71
CA PRO A 226 -4.13 12.93 13.00
C PRO A 226 -4.78 12.06 14.08
N LEU A 227 -4.27 10.85 14.32
CA LEU A 227 -4.74 9.94 15.36
C LEU A 227 -3.66 9.73 16.42
N THR A 228 -4.07 9.66 17.67
CA THR A 228 -3.24 9.15 18.76
C THR A 228 -3.10 7.62 18.68
N ASN A 229 -2.10 7.05 19.37
CA ASN A 229 -1.94 5.59 19.45
C ASN A 229 -3.19 4.90 20.00
N GLN A 230 -3.82 5.48 21.03
CA GLN A 230 -5.06 4.94 21.61
C GLN A 230 -6.23 4.98 20.61
N GLU A 231 -6.34 6.02 19.78
CA GLU A 231 -7.34 6.08 18.73
C GLU A 231 -7.08 5.05 17.63
N ILE A 232 -5.83 4.84 17.23
CA ILE A 232 -5.45 3.78 16.28
C ILE A 232 -5.90 2.41 16.80
N GLU A 233 -5.54 2.09 18.05
CA GLU A 233 -5.92 0.83 18.70
C GLU A 233 -7.44 0.66 18.75
N SER A 234 -8.18 1.71 19.10
CA SER A 234 -9.64 1.70 19.16
C SER A 234 -10.29 1.47 17.79
N VAL A 235 -9.79 2.13 16.73
CA VAL A 235 -10.30 1.95 15.36
C VAL A 235 -10.02 0.53 14.85
N VAL A 236 -8.83 -0.01 15.13
CA VAL A 236 -8.47 -1.38 14.75
C VAL A 236 -9.31 -2.41 15.52
N ALA A 237 -9.49 -2.22 16.84
CA ALA A 237 -10.27 -3.14 17.67
C ALA A 237 -11.75 -3.17 17.26
N SER A 238 -12.37 -2.01 17.02
CA SER A 238 -13.79 -1.91 16.64
C SER A 238 -14.14 -2.55 15.29
N HIS A 239 -13.15 -2.78 14.43
CA HIS A 239 -13.33 -3.38 13.10
C HIS A 239 -12.75 -4.79 13.00
N THR A 240 -12.11 -5.29 14.06
CA THR A 240 -11.69 -6.68 14.13
C THR A 240 -12.93 -7.55 14.35
N PRO A 241 -13.27 -8.49 13.45
CA PRO A 241 -14.43 -9.34 13.63
C PRO A 241 -14.33 -10.08 14.96
N ASN A 242 -15.35 -9.96 15.82
CA ASN A 242 -15.45 -10.80 17.00
C ASN A 242 -15.46 -12.26 16.53
N ARG A 243 -14.73 -13.15 17.22
CA ARG A 243 -14.73 -14.60 16.94
C ARG A 243 -16.14 -15.20 16.89
N SER A 244 -17.13 -14.55 17.54
CA SER A 244 -18.54 -14.94 17.55
C SER A 244 -19.33 -14.57 16.27
N ASP A 245 -18.89 -13.57 15.51
CA ASP A 245 -19.63 -13.08 14.34
C ASP A 245 -19.21 -13.80 13.05
N ALA A 246 -18.00 -14.36 13.02
CA ALA A 246 -17.52 -15.22 11.93
C ALA A 246 -18.27 -16.56 11.82
N LEU A 247 -19.04 -16.94 12.85
CA LEU A 247 -19.86 -18.15 12.89
C LEU A 247 -21.33 -17.91 12.48
N LYS A 248 -21.73 -16.67 12.18
CA LYS A 248 -23.11 -16.32 11.82
C LYS A 248 -23.35 -16.08 10.32
N VAL A 249 -22.31 -16.21 9.49
CA VAL A 249 -22.43 -16.00 8.02
C VAL A 249 -22.67 -17.30 7.25
N ASP A 250 -22.63 -18.46 7.92
CA ASP A 250 -23.21 -19.69 7.38
C ASP A 250 -24.66 -19.78 7.88
N HIS A 251 -25.60 -19.38 7.01
CA HIS A 251 -27.05 -19.62 6.98
C HIS A 251 -27.81 -18.35 6.56
N GLY A 252 -27.72 -18.03 5.28
CA GLY A 252 -28.51 -17.02 4.57
C GLY A 252 -28.36 -17.16 3.07
#